data_AF-A0A9W8NNI5-F1
#
_entry.id   AF-A0A9W8NNI5-F1
#
_cell.length_a   1.000
_cell.length_b   1.000
_cell.length_c   1.000
_cell.angle_alpha   90.00
_cell.angle_beta   90.00
_cell.angle_gamma   90.00
#
_symmetry.space_group_name_H-M   'P 1'
#
loop_
_entity.id
_entity.type
_entity.pdbx_description
1 polymer ?
#
loop_
_entity_poly.entity_id
_entity_poly.type
_entity_poly.pdbx_seq_one_letter_code
_entity_poly.pdbx_strand_id
1 'polypeptide(L)'
;MIRSWVAASTSGITNYQKDTRALSLNVLAATGFRKTYDFRGSTEPQIDEEDGYCDALQMVLANIILLMLVPFYILRNMSKNWAEIGDAGLAFQKHMRKLLEAETTALAQGKPGSGGIMPSFGLSVEEIFGNLFVINLAGHDTTANTLAFGMLLLAAHPKVQAWLAEEVAIVTSDDAVDAWDYKKLFPHLKRYGAVLYETLRLYPPVPAMPSIASHHE
;
A
#
# COMPACT_ATOMS: atom_id res chain seq x y z
N MET A 1 5.29 12.25 -0.76
CA MET A 1 6.41 11.85 0.12
C MET A 1 7.65 12.68 -0.11
N ILE A 2 8.33 12.56 -1.27
CA ILE A 2 9.62 13.25 -1.52
C ILE A 2 9.54 14.76 -1.25
N ARG A 3 8.51 15.46 -1.76
CA ARG A 3 8.31 16.90 -1.49
C ARG A 3 8.20 17.22 0.01
N SER A 4 7.48 16.38 0.78
CA SER A 4 7.34 16.52 2.24
C SER A 4 8.67 16.30 2.96
N TRP A 5 9.45 15.28 2.56
CA TRP A 5 10.77 15.01 3.13
C TRP A 5 11.81 16.08 2.80
N VAL A 6 11.79 16.63 1.58
CA VAL A 6 12.66 17.74 1.17
C VAL A 6 12.30 19.01 1.93
N ALA A 7 11.01 19.29 2.13
CA ALA A 7 10.57 20.44 2.92
C ALA A 7 10.95 20.30 4.41
N ALA A 8 10.94 19.08 4.94
CA ALA A 8 11.31 18.78 6.33
C ALA A 8 12.83 18.62 6.55
N SER A 9 13.67 18.86 5.54
CA SER A 9 15.10 18.50 5.57
C SER A 9 15.90 19.22 6.68
N THR A 10 15.41 20.34 7.19
CA THR A 10 16.02 21.09 8.31
C THR A 10 15.65 20.54 9.70
N SER A 11 14.51 19.87 9.84
CA SER A 11 14.03 19.26 11.11
C SER A 11 14.32 17.76 11.22
N GLY A 12 14.72 17.12 10.12
CA GLY A 12 14.94 15.67 10.04
C GLY A 12 13.65 14.88 9.87
N ILE A 13 13.75 13.68 9.30
CA ILE A 13 12.62 12.74 9.15
C ILE A 13 12.45 11.99 10.46
N THR A 14 11.32 12.20 11.14
CA THR A 14 11.08 11.63 12.48
C THR A 14 10.64 10.18 12.45
N ASN A 15 9.86 9.74 11.45
CA ASN A 15 9.38 8.37 11.36
C ASN A 15 9.19 7.88 9.91
N TYR A 16 10.29 7.45 9.29
CA TYR A 16 10.30 6.93 7.91
C TYR A 16 9.42 5.69 7.72
N GLN A 17 9.20 4.88 8.75
CA GLN A 17 8.36 3.67 8.68
C GLN A 17 6.88 4.00 8.59
N LYS A 18 6.43 5.04 9.31
CA LYS A 18 5.06 5.55 9.19
C LYS A 18 4.83 6.13 7.80
N ASP A 19 5.81 6.85 7.28
CA ASP A 19 5.75 7.46 5.95
C ASP A 19 5.70 6.42 4.82
N THR A 20 6.48 5.33 4.90
CA THR A 20 6.41 4.26 3.88
C THR A 20 5.08 3.50 3.92
N ARG A 21 4.48 3.34 5.10
CA ARG A 21 3.13 2.75 5.23
C ARG A 21 2.08 3.65 4.57
N ALA A 22 2.10 4.95 4.86
CA ALA A 22 1.21 5.91 4.22
C ALA A 22 1.37 5.92 2.69
N LEU A 23 2.61 5.85 2.19
CA LEU A 23 2.87 5.73 0.75
C LEU A 23 2.29 4.43 0.17
N SER A 24 2.53 3.29 0.82
CA SER A 24 2.03 1.98 0.38
C SER A 24 0.51 1.96 0.30
N LEU A 25 -0.17 2.52 1.31
CA LEU A 25 -1.62 2.66 1.34
C LEU A 25 -2.15 3.55 0.20
N ASN A 26 -1.54 4.70 -0.04
CA ASN A 26 -1.96 5.60 -1.12
C ASN A 26 -1.78 4.95 -2.50
N VAL A 27 -0.71 4.16 -2.71
CA VAL A 27 -0.49 3.41 -3.95
C VAL A 27 -1.54 2.32 -4.13
N LEU A 28 -1.84 1.56 -3.07
CA LEU A 28 -2.92 0.56 -3.10
C LEU A 28 -4.27 1.20 -3.39
N ALA A 29 -4.55 2.36 -2.80
CA ALA A 29 -5.81 3.05 -3.03
C ALA A 29 -5.92 3.60 -4.47
N ALA A 30 -4.83 4.14 -5.01
CA ALA A 30 -4.76 4.62 -6.37
C ALA A 30 -4.85 3.49 -7.41
N THR A 31 -4.28 2.33 -7.11
CA THR A 31 -4.30 1.19 -8.04
C THR A 31 -5.59 0.39 -7.95
N GLY A 32 -6.07 0.09 -6.74
CA GLY A 32 -7.27 -0.70 -6.49
C GLY A 32 -8.59 0.06 -6.62
N PHE A 33 -8.60 1.38 -6.45
CA PHE A 33 -9.84 2.17 -6.50
C PHE A 33 -9.76 3.41 -7.39
N ARG A 34 -8.61 3.66 -8.02
CA ARG A 34 -8.34 4.89 -8.79
C ARG A 34 -8.61 6.18 -8.00
N LYS A 35 -8.50 6.12 -6.67
CA LYS A 35 -8.53 7.28 -5.79
C LYS A 35 -7.12 7.68 -5.42
N THR A 36 -6.74 8.91 -5.76
CA THR A 36 -5.45 9.49 -5.38
C THR A 36 -5.62 10.31 -4.13
N TYR A 37 -4.79 10.01 -3.13
CA TYR A 37 -4.73 10.73 -1.86
C TYR A 37 -3.44 11.52 -1.79
N ASP A 38 -3.53 12.74 -1.28
CA ASP A 38 -2.33 13.54 -1.02
C ASP A 38 -1.48 12.85 0.05
N PHE A 39 -0.17 12.78 -0.19
CA PHE A 39 0.73 12.19 0.77
C PHE A 39 0.86 13.10 1.98
N ARG A 40 0.59 12.56 3.17
CA ARG A 40 0.79 13.25 4.45
C ARG A 40 1.90 12.59 5.24
N GLY A 41 2.91 13.38 5.61
CA GLY A 41 4.04 12.90 6.40
C GLY A 41 3.69 12.68 7.86
N SER A 42 4.55 11.98 8.60
CA SER A 42 4.36 11.66 10.02
C SER A 42 4.15 12.87 10.95
N THR A 43 4.53 14.06 10.49
CA THR A 43 4.44 15.35 11.20
C THR A 43 3.17 16.16 10.91
N GLU A 44 2.37 15.77 9.92
CA GLU A 44 1.15 16.49 9.55
C GLU A 44 -0.06 15.99 10.38
N PRO A 45 -0.95 16.88 10.85
CA PRO A 45 -2.13 16.49 11.60
C PRO A 45 -3.08 15.65 10.74
N GLN A 46 -3.68 14.63 11.37
CA GLN A 46 -4.70 13.76 10.77
C GLN A 46 -5.99 14.58 10.62
N ILE A 47 -6.20 15.19 9.44
CA ILE A 47 -7.47 15.80 9.10
C ILE A 47 -8.38 14.69 8.58
N ASP A 48 -9.49 14.48 9.29
CA ASP A 48 -10.61 13.61 8.98
C ASP A 48 -11.03 13.84 7.51
N GLU A 49 -10.62 12.95 6.61
CA GLU A 49 -11.02 13.03 5.21
C GLU A 49 -12.50 12.65 5.08
N GLU A 50 -13.25 13.37 4.24
CA GLU A 50 -14.70 13.18 4.02
C GLU A 50 -15.14 11.73 3.73
N ASP A 51 -14.23 10.84 3.34
CA ASP A 51 -14.54 9.45 2.98
C ASP A 51 -14.07 8.38 3.98
N GLY A 52 -13.29 8.72 5.03
CA GLY A 52 -12.87 7.84 6.15
C GLY A 52 -12.23 6.49 5.76
N TYR A 53 -11.97 6.26 4.48
CA TYR A 53 -11.65 4.95 3.92
C TYR A 53 -10.22 4.53 4.22
N CYS A 54 -9.26 5.42 4.00
CA CYS A 54 -7.85 5.15 4.28
C CYS A 54 -7.65 4.89 5.78
N ASP A 55 -8.31 5.66 6.64
CA ASP A 55 -8.26 5.48 8.08
C ASP A 55 -8.90 4.15 8.50
N ALA A 56 -10.08 3.82 7.94
CA ALA A 56 -10.74 2.53 8.18
C ALA A 56 -9.88 1.35 7.70
N LEU A 57 -9.30 1.44 6.49
CA LEU A 57 -8.43 0.41 5.94
C LEU A 57 -7.15 0.29 6.77
N GLN A 58 -6.52 1.39 7.16
CA GLN A 58 -5.33 1.38 8.00
C GLN A 58 -5.60 0.75 9.36
N MET A 59 -6.74 1.08 9.98
CA MET A 59 -7.16 0.50 11.26
C MET A 59 -7.45 -1.00 11.14
N VAL A 60 -8.09 -1.42 10.04
CA VAL A 60 -8.36 -2.82 9.72
C VAL A 60 -7.07 -3.60 9.50
N LEU A 61 -6.14 -3.07 8.70
CA LEU A 61 -4.86 -3.71 8.42
C LEU A 61 -3.98 -3.82 9.67
N ALA A 62 -3.92 -2.76 10.48
CA ALA A 62 -3.15 -2.75 11.73
C ALA A 62 -3.67 -3.76 12.77
N ASN A 63 -4.96 -4.10 12.73
CA ASN A 63 -5.61 -5.00 13.68
C ASN A 63 -6.01 -6.34 13.04
N ILE A 64 -5.39 -6.73 11.93
CA ILE A 64 -5.88 -7.87 11.16
C ILE A 64 -5.85 -9.21 11.90
N ILE A 65 -4.83 -9.46 12.72
CA ILE A 65 -4.74 -10.68 13.53
C ILE A 65 -5.94 -10.77 14.47
N LEU A 66 -6.32 -9.64 15.07
CA LEU A 66 -7.50 -9.55 15.93
C LEU A 66 -8.79 -9.80 15.14
N LEU A 67 -8.91 -9.20 13.95
CA LEU A 67 -10.08 -9.36 13.09
C LEU A 67 -10.24 -10.78 12.51
N MET A 68 -9.15 -11.51 12.31
CA MET A 68 -9.20 -12.92 11.91
C MET A 68 -9.65 -13.84 13.04
N LEU A 69 -9.31 -13.51 14.29
CA LEU A 69 -9.65 -14.32 15.46
C LEU A 69 -11.05 -14.00 16.03
N VAL A 70 -11.51 -12.76 15.88
CA VAL A 70 -12.74 -12.27 16.52
C VAL A 70 -13.64 -11.58 15.48
N PRO A 71 -14.87 -12.08 15.26
CA PRO A 71 -15.82 -11.44 14.35
C PRO A 71 -16.21 -10.02 14.75
N PHE A 72 -16.42 -9.14 13.74
CA PHE A 72 -16.71 -7.71 13.91
C PHE A 72 -17.87 -7.41 14.88
N TYR A 73 -18.94 -8.23 14.86
CA TYR A 73 -20.12 -8.02 15.70
C TYR A 73 -19.84 -8.23 17.20
N ILE A 74 -18.86 -9.07 17.54
CA ILE A 74 -18.43 -9.28 18.92
C ILE A 74 -17.61 -8.08 19.37
N LEU A 75 -16.66 -7.64 18.54
CA LEU A 75 -15.77 -6.49 18.83
C LEU A 75 -16.56 -5.21 19.14
N ARG A 76 -17.66 -4.95 18.41
CA ARG A 76 -18.50 -3.78 18.63
C ARG A 76 -19.15 -3.73 20.03
N ASN A 77 -19.39 -4.88 20.64
CA ASN A 77 -20.01 -4.97 21.96
C ASN A 77 -18.98 -5.03 23.10
N MET A 78 -17.69 -4.83 22.80
CA MET A 78 -16.59 -4.85 23.76
C MET A 78 -16.20 -3.42 24.18
N SER A 79 -15.01 -3.25 24.77
CA SER A 79 -14.51 -1.94 25.22
C SER A 79 -14.37 -0.95 24.06
N LYS A 80 -14.34 0.35 24.36
CA LYS A 80 -14.31 1.44 23.35
C LYS A 80 -13.29 1.22 22.23
N ASN A 81 -12.05 0.88 22.57
CA ASN A 81 -10.99 0.66 21.58
C ASN A 81 -11.27 -0.52 20.64
N TRP A 82 -11.97 -1.56 21.13
CA TRP A 82 -12.32 -2.73 20.33
C TRP A 82 -13.55 -2.45 19.45
N ALA A 83 -14.48 -1.66 19.97
CA ALA A 83 -15.63 -1.20 19.22
C ALA A 83 -15.21 -0.34 18.02
N GLU A 84 -14.23 0.56 18.20
CA GLU A 84 -13.65 1.37 17.11
C GLU A 84 -13.05 0.50 15.98
N ILE A 85 -12.37 -0.61 16.32
CA ILE A 85 -11.84 -1.56 15.33
C ILE A 85 -12.97 -2.26 14.58
N GLY A 86 -14.03 -2.66 15.29
CA GLY A 86 -15.23 -3.25 14.69
C GLY A 86 -15.96 -2.28 13.75
N ASP A 87 -16.10 -1.03 14.16
CA ASP A 87 -16.73 0.04 13.37
C ASP A 87 -15.90 0.39 12.12
N ALA A 88 -14.56 0.41 12.23
CA ALA A 88 -13.67 0.56 11.09
C ALA A 88 -13.84 -0.58 10.07
N GLY A 89 -13.97 -1.83 10.53
CA GLY A 89 -14.28 -2.98 9.66
C GLY A 89 -15.60 -2.82 8.91
N LEU A 90 -16.64 -2.36 9.59
CA LEU A 90 -17.95 -2.09 8.98
C LEU A 90 -17.91 -0.92 8.00
N ALA A 91 -17.19 0.16 8.34
CA ALA A 91 -17.00 1.32 7.48
C ALA A 91 -16.28 0.93 6.18
N PHE A 92 -15.22 0.14 6.28
CA PHE A 92 -14.50 -0.42 5.13
C PHE A 92 -15.43 -1.24 4.23
N GLN A 93 -16.20 -2.16 4.82
CA GLN A 93 -17.15 -3.00 4.08
C GLN A 93 -18.25 -2.17 3.39
N LYS A 94 -18.75 -1.12 4.06
CA LYS A 94 -19.74 -0.18 3.51
C LYS A 94 -19.17 0.63 2.34
N HIS A 95 -17.95 1.15 2.48
CA HIS A 95 -17.28 1.89 1.41
C HIS A 95 -17.09 1.01 0.17
N MET A 96 -16.70 -0.25 0.39
CA MET A 96 -16.48 -1.18 -0.70
C MET A 96 -17.73 -1.57 -1.47
N ARG A 97 -18.84 -1.81 -0.76
CA ARG A 97 -20.14 -2.05 -1.42
C ARG A 97 -20.55 -0.87 -2.28
N LYS A 98 -20.43 0.35 -1.75
CA LYS A 98 -20.78 1.58 -2.47
C LYS A 98 -19.96 1.75 -3.76
N LEU A 99 -18.65 1.47 -3.70
CA LEU A 99 -17.77 1.51 -4.87
C LEU A 99 -18.16 0.45 -5.92
N LEU A 100 -18.43 -0.78 -5.48
CA LEU A 100 -18.81 -1.87 -6.39
C LEU A 100 -20.18 -1.64 -7.05
N GLU A 101 -21.16 -1.14 -6.30
CA GLU A 101 -22.48 -0.75 -6.82
C GLU A 101 -22.37 0.38 -7.85
N ALA A 102 -21.52 1.38 -7.59
CA ALA A 102 -21.26 2.45 -8.54
C ALA A 102 -20.62 1.94 -9.83
N GLU A 103 -19.67 1.00 -9.72
CA GLU A 103 -18.99 0.42 -10.90
C GLU A 103 -19.91 -0.50 -11.71
N THR A 104 -20.67 -1.38 -11.06
CA THR A 104 -21.66 -2.22 -11.72
C THR A 104 -22.75 -1.40 -12.42
N THR A 105 -23.20 -0.31 -11.81
CA THR A 105 -24.15 0.61 -12.44
C THR A 105 -23.54 1.34 -13.64
N ALA A 106 -22.28 1.78 -13.54
CA ALA A 106 -21.59 2.42 -14.65
C ALA A 106 -21.40 1.48 -15.85
N LEU A 107 -21.04 0.23 -15.59
CA LEU A 107 -20.92 -0.82 -16.62
C LEU A 107 -22.26 -1.14 -17.26
N ALA A 108 -23.34 -1.25 -16.48
CA ALA A 108 -24.70 -1.46 -17.01
C ALA A 108 -25.16 -0.30 -17.92
N GLN A 109 -24.65 0.91 -17.70
CA GLN A 109 -24.91 2.08 -18.54
C GLN A 109 -24.00 2.17 -19.78
N GLY A 110 -23.15 1.16 -20.04
CA GLY A 110 -22.23 1.15 -21.18
C GLY A 110 -21.08 2.17 -21.06
N LYS A 111 -20.86 2.74 -19.88
CA LYS A 111 -19.67 3.56 -19.60
C LYS A 111 -18.48 2.62 -19.36
N PRO A 112 -17.27 2.99 -19.80
CA PRO A 112 -16.09 2.25 -19.36
C PRO A 112 -16.08 2.25 -17.84
N GLY A 113 -16.14 1.05 -17.24
CA GLY A 113 -16.06 0.89 -15.79
C GLY A 113 -14.82 1.60 -15.25
N SER A 114 -14.84 1.94 -13.97
CA SER A 114 -13.74 2.67 -13.35
C SER A 114 -12.41 1.94 -13.55
N GLY A 115 -12.42 0.62 -13.76
CA GLY A 115 -11.23 -0.17 -14.05
C GLY A 115 -10.26 -0.20 -12.88
N GLY A 116 -10.76 0.14 -11.67
CA GLY A 116 -10.09 -0.03 -10.39
C GLY A 116 -10.42 -1.39 -9.77
N ILE A 117 -11.66 -1.88 -9.92
CA ILE A 117 -12.00 -3.22 -9.46
C ILE A 117 -11.65 -4.20 -10.58
N MET A 118 -10.56 -4.92 -10.34
CA MET A 118 -10.14 -6.16 -11.00
C MET A 118 -11.29 -6.83 -11.77
N PRO A 119 -11.14 -7.14 -13.08
CA PRO A 119 -12.25 -7.53 -13.94
C PRO A 119 -12.95 -8.77 -13.38
N SER A 120 -14.03 -8.56 -12.64
CA SER A 120 -14.76 -9.58 -11.88
C SER A 120 -15.79 -10.24 -12.79
N PHE A 121 -15.32 -10.88 -13.85
CA PHE A 121 -16.17 -11.80 -14.58
C PHE A 121 -16.34 -13.08 -13.74
N GLY A 122 -17.39 -13.11 -12.90
CA GLY A 122 -17.86 -14.33 -12.22
C GLY A 122 -17.65 -14.42 -10.71
N LEU A 123 -17.19 -13.38 -10.01
CA LEU A 123 -17.06 -13.38 -8.55
C LEU A 123 -18.28 -12.75 -7.87
N SER A 124 -18.68 -13.31 -6.73
CA SER A 124 -19.65 -12.72 -5.81
C SER A 124 -19.09 -11.44 -5.14
N VAL A 125 -19.97 -10.62 -4.58
CA VAL A 125 -19.59 -9.39 -3.87
C VAL A 125 -18.67 -9.71 -2.68
N GLU A 126 -18.95 -10.81 -1.99
CA GLU A 126 -18.17 -11.31 -0.86
C GLU A 126 -16.77 -11.77 -1.29
N GLU A 127 -16.64 -12.43 -2.44
CA GLU A 127 -15.34 -12.86 -2.97
C GLU A 127 -14.50 -11.68 -3.45
N ILE A 128 -15.12 -10.70 -4.10
CA ILE A 128 -14.45 -9.44 -4.48
C ILE A 128 -13.91 -8.75 -3.22
N PHE A 129 -14.73 -8.68 -2.17
CA PHE A 129 -14.32 -8.12 -0.89
C PHE A 129 -13.14 -8.87 -0.26
N GLY A 130 -13.22 -10.20 -0.19
CA GLY A 130 -12.15 -11.04 0.36
C GLY A 130 -10.85 -10.90 -0.40
N ASN A 131 -10.89 -10.96 -1.74
CA ASN A 131 -9.70 -10.83 -2.58
C ASN A 131 -9.06 -9.45 -2.42
N LEU A 132 -9.87 -8.40 -2.44
CA LEU A 132 -9.40 -7.04 -2.28
C LEU A 132 -8.75 -6.82 -0.91
N PHE A 133 -9.36 -7.36 0.14
CA PHE A 133 -8.80 -7.33 1.48
C PHE A 133 -7.44 -8.03 1.53
N VAL A 134 -7.32 -9.23 0.97
CA VAL A 134 -6.07 -10.00 0.92
C VAL A 134 -4.99 -9.24 0.14
N ILE A 135 -5.33 -8.62 -1.00
CA ILE A 135 -4.38 -7.83 -1.80
C ILE A 135 -3.89 -6.61 -1.04
N ASN A 136 -4.80 -5.87 -0.40
CA ASN A 136 -4.42 -4.70 0.39
C ASN A 136 -3.53 -5.09 1.57
N LEU A 137 -3.87 -6.18 2.26
CA LEU A 137 -3.04 -6.73 3.33
C LEU A 137 -1.65 -7.10 2.84
N ALA A 138 -1.59 -7.96 1.82
CA ALA A 138 -0.34 -8.50 1.31
C ALA A 138 0.55 -7.37 0.78
N GLY A 139 -0.03 -6.36 0.12
CA GLY A 139 0.70 -5.25 -0.47
C GLY A 139 1.11 -4.17 0.52
N HIS A 140 0.35 -3.95 1.61
CA HIS A 140 0.56 -2.79 2.47
C HIS A 140 1.84 -2.91 3.30
N ASP A 141 1.87 -3.86 4.24
CA ASP A 141 2.94 -3.97 5.22
C ASP A 141 4.24 -4.53 4.62
N THR A 142 4.15 -5.48 3.69
CA THR A 142 5.34 -6.07 3.08
C THR A 142 6.11 -5.06 2.24
N THR A 143 5.41 -4.28 1.40
CA THR A 143 6.01 -3.24 0.56
C THR A 143 6.52 -2.09 1.41
N ALA A 144 5.72 -1.62 2.38
CA ALA A 144 6.14 -0.53 3.27
C ALA A 144 7.41 -0.88 4.05
N ASN A 145 7.52 -2.12 4.54
CA ASN A 145 8.69 -2.60 5.26
C ASN A 145 9.90 -2.76 4.33
N THR A 146 9.71 -3.28 3.12
CA THR A 146 10.77 -3.37 2.11
C THR A 146 11.34 -2.01 1.76
N LEU A 147 10.48 -1.01 1.53
CA LEU A 147 10.89 0.37 1.25
C LEU A 147 11.62 0.99 2.45
N ALA A 148 11.13 0.76 3.66
CA ALA A 148 11.74 1.26 4.89
C ALA A 148 13.17 0.74 5.06
N PHE A 149 13.37 -0.58 4.94
CA PHE A 149 14.71 -1.18 5.00
C PHE A 149 15.60 -0.77 3.83
N GLY A 150 15.05 -0.66 2.62
CA GLY A 150 15.81 -0.19 1.45
C GLY A 150 16.37 1.21 1.66
N MET A 151 15.57 2.14 2.19
CA MET A 151 16.04 3.49 2.50
C MET A 151 17.05 3.53 3.65
N LEU A 152 16.83 2.74 4.70
CA LEU A 152 17.78 2.60 5.80
C LEU A 152 19.14 2.08 5.30
N LEU A 153 19.12 1.05 4.47
CA LEU A 153 20.33 0.46 3.90
C LEU A 153 21.08 1.43 2.98
N LEU A 154 20.37 2.21 2.17
CA LEU A 154 20.98 3.24 1.34
C LEU A 154 21.62 4.35 2.18
N ALA A 155 20.94 4.81 3.23
CA ALA A 155 21.49 5.80 4.16
C ALA A 155 22.73 5.28 4.91
N ALA A 156 22.74 3.99 5.27
CA ALA A 156 23.87 3.34 5.93
C ALA A 156 25.06 3.04 4.98
N HIS A 157 24.83 2.99 3.66
CA HIS A 157 25.85 2.66 2.67
C HIS A 157 25.98 3.75 1.57
N PRO A 158 26.59 4.92 1.88
CA PRO A 158 26.66 6.05 0.96
C PRO A 158 27.33 5.73 -0.39
N LYS A 159 28.28 4.77 -0.41
CA LYS A 159 28.91 4.31 -1.66
C LYS A 159 27.91 3.62 -2.59
N VAL A 160 27.02 2.80 -2.05
CA VAL A 160 25.94 2.14 -2.81
C VAL A 160 24.92 3.16 -3.26
N GLN A 161 24.57 4.12 -2.40
CA GLN A 161 23.66 5.22 -2.76
C GLN A 161 24.21 6.06 -3.92
N ALA A 162 25.50 6.42 -3.90
CA ALA A 162 26.15 7.14 -4.99
C ALA A 162 26.19 6.32 -6.29
N TRP A 163 26.48 5.03 -6.20
CA TRP A 163 26.47 4.09 -7.32
C TRP A 163 25.07 3.94 -7.96
N LEU A 164 24.01 4.00 -7.15
CA LEU A 164 22.63 4.00 -7.64
C LEU A 164 22.26 5.32 -8.31
N ALA A 165 22.65 6.45 -7.70
CA ALA A 165 22.41 7.79 -8.24
C ALA A 165 23.08 8.00 -9.61
N GLU A 166 24.27 7.42 -9.83
CA GLU A 166 24.94 7.42 -11.13
C GLU A 166 24.10 6.73 -12.22
N GLU A 167 23.50 5.55 -11.94
CA GLU A 167 22.63 4.88 -12.92
C GLU A 167 21.39 5.72 -13.23
N VAL A 168 20.76 6.32 -12.22
CA VAL A 168 19.61 7.21 -12.44
C VAL A 168 20.01 8.36 -13.35
N ALA A 169 21.12 9.05 -13.08
CA ALA A 169 21.59 10.15 -13.92
C ALA A 169 21.87 9.74 -15.37
N ILE A 170 22.48 8.56 -15.59
CA ILE A 170 22.72 8.02 -16.94
C ILE A 170 21.40 7.73 -17.66
N VAL A 171 20.47 7.05 -17.00
CA VAL A 171 19.21 6.60 -17.60
C VAL A 171 18.26 7.77 -17.89
N THR A 172 18.31 8.84 -17.08
CA THR A 172 17.44 10.01 -17.26
C THR A 172 18.05 11.09 -18.15
N SER A 173 19.35 11.06 -18.46
CA SER A 173 19.98 11.93 -19.46
C SER A 173 19.65 13.43 -19.33
N ASP A 174 19.62 13.95 -18.09
CA ASP A 174 19.23 15.33 -17.73
C ASP A 174 17.77 15.74 -18.02
N ASP A 175 16.89 14.80 -18.37
CA ASP A 175 15.46 15.07 -18.49
C ASP A 175 14.88 15.56 -17.15
N ALA A 176 14.02 16.58 -17.24
CA ALA A 176 13.24 17.03 -16.09
C ALA A 176 12.42 15.87 -15.52
N VAL A 177 12.28 15.82 -14.19
CA VAL A 177 11.56 14.74 -13.48
C VAL A 177 10.14 14.53 -14.02
N ASP A 178 9.47 15.60 -14.45
CA ASP A 178 8.10 15.53 -14.98
C ASP A 178 8.03 14.85 -16.36
N ALA A 179 9.17 14.73 -17.07
CA ALA A 179 9.27 14.03 -18.35
C ALA A 179 9.61 12.54 -18.20
N TRP A 180 9.86 12.06 -16.97
CA TRP A 180 10.24 10.68 -16.72
C TRP A 180 9.07 9.73 -17.02
N ASP A 181 9.33 8.76 -17.90
CA ASP A 181 8.39 7.68 -18.23
C ASP A 181 8.86 6.35 -17.64
N TYR A 182 8.14 5.86 -16.64
CA TYR A 182 8.43 4.59 -15.98
C TYR A 182 8.65 3.44 -16.97
N LYS A 183 7.84 3.32 -18.02
CA LYS A 183 7.94 2.20 -18.96
C LYS A 183 9.24 2.22 -19.76
N LYS A 184 9.79 3.41 -20.00
CA LYS A 184 11.06 3.60 -20.70
C LYS A 184 12.25 3.46 -19.77
N LEU A 185 12.16 4.03 -18.57
CA LEU A 185 13.29 4.08 -17.63
C LEU A 185 13.49 2.74 -16.90
N PHE A 186 12.41 2.11 -16.43
CA PHE A 186 12.49 0.92 -15.57
C PHE A 186 13.32 -0.25 -16.13
N PRO A 187 13.25 -0.62 -17.42
CA PRO A 187 14.09 -1.68 -17.99
C PRO A 187 15.61 -1.44 -17.89
N HIS A 188 16.02 -0.18 -17.69
CA HIS A 188 17.42 0.23 -17.63
C HIS A 188 17.93 0.41 -16.18
N LEU A 189 17.05 0.39 -15.18
CA LEU A 189 17.39 0.56 -13.75
C LEU A 189 17.82 -0.76 -13.09
N LYS A 190 18.91 -1.35 -13.58
CA LYS A 190 19.38 -2.67 -13.15
C LYS A 190 19.98 -2.65 -11.75
N ARG A 191 20.73 -1.60 -11.40
CA ARG A 191 21.31 -1.43 -10.05
C ARG A 191 20.21 -1.22 -9.02
N TYR A 192 19.13 -0.51 -9.38
CA TYR A 192 17.94 -0.41 -8.55
C TYR A 192 17.33 -1.78 -8.23
N GLY A 193 17.13 -2.62 -9.25
CA GLY A 193 16.66 -4.00 -9.06
C GLY A 193 17.59 -4.80 -8.15
N ALA A 194 18.91 -4.70 -8.34
CA ALA A 194 19.89 -5.40 -7.51
C ALA A 194 19.81 -4.99 -6.03
N VAL A 195 19.68 -3.69 -5.73
CA VAL A 195 19.52 -3.20 -4.36
C VAL A 195 18.20 -3.65 -3.74
N LEU A 196 17.12 -3.71 -4.52
CA LEU A 196 15.84 -4.23 -4.03
C LEU A 196 15.94 -5.72 -3.68
N TYR A 197 16.57 -6.53 -4.54
CA TYR A 197 16.80 -7.94 -4.26
C TYR A 197 17.70 -8.16 -3.04
N GLU A 198 18.75 -7.34 -2.88
CA GLU A 198 19.62 -7.42 -1.71
C GLU A 198 18.89 -7.01 -0.42
N THR A 199 18.01 -6.02 -0.50
CA THR A 199 17.11 -5.64 0.60
C THR A 199 16.24 -6.81 1.02
N LEU A 200 15.60 -7.49 0.05
CA LEU A 200 14.75 -8.66 0.31
C LEU A 200 15.54 -9.87 0.82
N ARG A 201 16.81 -10.03 0.42
CA ARG A 201 17.71 -11.09 0.90
C ARG A 201 18.07 -10.88 2.38
N LEU A 202 18.33 -9.64 2.79
CA LEU A 202 18.70 -9.29 4.17
C LEU A 202 17.50 -9.17 5.10
N TYR A 203 16.41 -8.58 4.61
CA TYR A 203 15.20 -8.27 5.39
C TYR A 203 13.95 -8.76 4.65
N PRO A 204 13.75 -10.09 4.54
CA PRO A 204 12.57 -10.64 3.89
C PRO A 204 11.31 -10.26 4.71
N PRO A 205 10.30 -9.61 4.11
CA PRO A 205 9.07 -9.27 4.83
C PRO A 205 8.27 -10.50 5.29
N VAL A 206 8.41 -11.62 4.57
CA VAL A 206 7.82 -12.92 4.90
C VAL A 206 8.95 -13.94 5.06
N PRO A 207 9.40 -14.22 6.29
CA PRO A 207 10.60 -15.02 6.53
C PRO A 207 10.39 -16.53 6.33
N ALA A 208 9.15 -17.01 6.36
CA ALA A 208 8.82 -18.42 6.19
C ALA A 208 7.51 -18.59 5.44
N MET A 209 7.46 -19.59 4.56
CA MET A 209 6.26 -19.99 3.83
C MET A 209 5.93 -21.44 4.20
N PRO A 210 4.84 -21.70 4.94
CA PRO A 210 4.45 -23.06 5.28
C PRO A 210 4.00 -23.81 4.03
N SER A 211 4.35 -25.10 3.94
CA SER A 211 3.85 -26.00 2.91
C SER A 211 3.36 -27.30 3.56
N ILE A 212 2.32 -27.89 2.98
CA ILE A 212 1.76 -29.17 3.40
C ILE A 212 1.83 -30.09 2.19
N ALA A 213 2.45 -31.27 2.35
CA ALA A 213 2.49 -32.27 1.30
C ALA A 213 1.11 -32.93 1.17
N SER A 214 0.52 -32.92 -0.03
CA SER A 214 -0.70 -33.68 -0.31
C SER A 214 -0.36 -35.16 -0.42
N HIS A 215 -0.82 -35.97 0.54
CA HIS A 215 -0.83 -37.42 0.38
C HIS A 215 -1.99 -37.78 -0.55
N HIS A 216 -1.66 -38.17 -1.79
CA HIS A 216 -2.60 -38.89 -2.65
C HIS A 216 -2.48 -40.37 -2.30
N GLU A 217 -3.53 -40.91 -1.65
CA GLU A 217 -3.81 -42.37 -1.60
C GLU A 217 -4.66 -42.78 -2.82
#